data_AF-A0A3M6FBR7-F1
#
_entry.id   AF-A0A3M6FBR7-F1
#
_cell.length_a   1.000
_cell.length_b   1.000
_cell.length_c   1.000
_cell.angle_alpha   90.00
_cell.angle_beta   90.00
_cell.angle_gamma   90.00
#
_symmetry.space_group_name_H-M   'P 1'
#
loop_
_entity.id
_entity.type
_entity.pdbx_description
1 polymer ?
#
loop_
_entity_poly.entity_id
_entity_poly.type
_entity_poly.pdbx_seq_one_letter_code
_entity_poly.pdbx_strand_id
1 'polypeptide(L)'
;LRVPRRGPGAQPGAAPEVRIGLHDRVLQGFLDGVPPKEAKQLKTTGNVPDTTVWQMGDDLYIRTRADIRDEFESTLSSADGTHLWKLPVTPYVSFSVMGHTAALNVALE
;
A
#
# COMPACT_ATOMS: atom_id res chain seq x y z
N LEU A 1 -34.54 -19.69 -4.04
CA LEU A 1 -33.45 -18.87 -3.46
C LEU A 1 -33.29 -19.26 -1.99
N ARG A 2 -32.14 -19.79 -1.54
CA ARG A 2 -31.91 -20.20 -0.13
C ARG A 2 -30.94 -19.21 0.51
N VAL A 3 -31.35 -18.55 1.59
CA VAL A 3 -30.50 -17.69 2.42
C VAL A 3 -30.01 -18.52 3.61
N PRO A 4 -28.70 -18.78 3.76
CA PRO A 4 -28.21 -19.44 4.98
C PRO A 4 -28.36 -18.49 6.18
N ARG A 5 -29.13 -18.93 7.18
CA ARG A 5 -29.21 -18.31 8.51
C ARG A 5 -27.85 -18.45 9.20
N ARG A 6 -27.27 -17.32 9.60
CA ARG A 6 -26.15 -17.25 10.53
C ARG A 6 -26.64 -17.73 11.90
N GLY A 7 -25.97 -18.72 12.49
CA GLY A 7 -26.33 -19.28 13.80
C GLY A 7 -26.02 -18.32 14.96
N PRO A 8 -26.69 -18.47 16.13
CA PRO A 8 -26.65 -17.54 17.26
C PRO A 8 -25.30 -17.45 18.03
N GLY A 9 -24.20 -17.98 17.48
CA GLY A 9 -22.87 -18.02 18.12
C GLY A 9 -21.74 -17.50 17.24
N ALA A 10 -22.03 -16.84 16.12
CA ALA A 10 -20.99 -16.20 15.32
C ALA A 10 -20.47 -14.97 16.06
N GLN A 11 -19.33 -15.11 16.74
CA GLN A 11 -18.52 -13.95 17.13
C GLN A 11 -18.32 -13.11 15.87
N PRO A 12 -18.61 -11.79 15.92
CA PRO A 12 -18.25 -10.93 14.82
C PRO A 12 -16.73 -11.09 14.67
N GLY A 13 -16.31 -11.84 13.65
CA GLY A 13 -14.94 -11.77 13.19
C GLY A 13 -14.68 -10.28 13.01
N ALA A 14 -13.66 -9.78 13.69
CA ALA A 14 -13.35 -8.36 13.70
C ALA A 14 -13.51 -7.88 12.26
N ALA A 15 -14.49 -7.01 12.02
CA ALA A 15 -14.45 -6.21 10.81
C ALA A 15 -13.03 -5.65 10.79
N PRO A 16 -12.28 -5.73 9.67
CA PRO A 16 -11.02 -5.02 9.61
C PRO A 16 -11.38 -3.62 10.05
N GLU A 17 -10.81 -3.16 11.15
CA GLU A 17 -11.02 -1.81 11.59
C GLU A 17 -10.55 -1.00 10.39
N VAL A 18 -11.49 -0.47 9.61
CA VAL A 18 -11.21 0.68 8.76
C VAL A 18 -11.01 1.78 9.78
N ARG A 19 -9.85 1.74 10.44
CA ARG A 19 -9.25 2.91 11.03
C ARG A 19 -9.04 3.78 9.82
N ILE A 20 -10.00 4.66 9.58
CA ILE A 20 -9.71 5.93 8.94
C ILE A 20 -8.68 6.55 9.88
N GLY A 21 -7.43 6.17 9.66
CA GLY A 21 -6.30 6.49 10.51
C GLY A 21 -6.17 7.99 10.42
N LEU A 22 -6.63 8.66 11.47
CA LEU A 22 -6.53 10.08 11.66
C LEU A 22 -5.05 10.46 11.70
N HIS A 23 -4.51 10.63 10.50
CA HIS A 23 -3.24 11.24 10.10
C HIS A 23 -2.00 10.80 10.88
N ASP A 24 -1.49 9.60 10.56
CA ASP A 24 -0.06 9.36 10.74
C ASP A 24 0.70 10.36 9.86
N ARG A 25 1.31 11.38 10.48
CA ARG A 25 2.02 12.46 9.77
C ARG A 25 3.15 11.91 8.91
N VAL A 26 3.70 10.75 9.27
CA VAL A 26 4.75 10.09 8.50
C VAL A 26 4.16 9.57 7.19
N LEU A 27 3.07 8.81 7.24
CA LEU A 27 2.37 8.34 6.05
C LEU A 27 1.85 9.51 5.19
N GLN A 28 1.35 10.57 5.81
CA GLN A 28 0.94 11.76 5.08
C GLN A 28 2.12 12.41 4.34
N GLY A 29 3.28 12.55 5.01
CA GLY A 29 4.49 13.08 4.37
C GLY A 29 4.93 12.27 3.16
N PHE A 30 4.91 10.93 3.26
CA PHE A 30 5.17 10.06 2.11
C PHE A 30 4.15 10.25 0.98
N LEU A 31 2.86 10.35 1.30
CA LEU A 31 1.79 10.55 0.32
C LEU A 31 1.90 11.92 -0.38
N ASP A 32 2.33 12.96 0.36
CA ASP A 32 2.58 14.31 -0.15
C ASP A 32 3.90 14.39 -0.94
N GLY A 33 4.73 13.34 -0.93
CA GLY A 33 6.03 13.29 -1.60
C GLY A 33 7.16 13.98 -0.82
N VAL A 34 6.95 14.26 0.47
CA VAL A 34 7.93 14.85 1.39
C VAL A 34 8.23 13.82 2.50
N PRO A 35 9.01 12.76 2.18
CA PRO A 35 9.31 11.72 3.16
C PRO A 35 10.18 12.27 4.30
N PRO A 36 10.16 11.62 5.49
CA PRO A 36 11.08 11.95 6.57
C PRO A 36 12.54 11.75 6.15
N LYS A 37 13.47 12.43 6.84
CA LYS A 37 14.90 12.43 6.49
C LYS A 37 15.57 11.05 6.59
N GLU A 38 14.99 10.16 7.38
CA GLU A 38 15.47 8.79 7.59
C GLU A 38 15.10 7.86 6.42
N ALA A 39 14.15 8.27 5.57
CA ALA A 39 13.73 7.48 4.44
C ALA A 39 14.68 7.64 3.25
N LYS A 40 15.02 6.53 2.63
CA LYS A 40 15.88 6.46 1.46
C LYS A 40 15.02 6.16 0.23
N GLN A 41 15.07 7.03 -0.77
CA GLN A 41 14.41 6.77 -2.04
C GLN A 41 15.14 5.65 -2.78
N LEU A 42 14.40 4.62 -3.21
CA LEU A 42 14.94 3.49 -3.95
C LEU A 42 14.70 3.65 -5.45
N LYS A 43 15.61 3.09 -6.25
CA LYS A 43 15.40 2.98 -7.69
C LYS A 43 14.42 1.86 -7.97
N THR A 44 13.53 2.09 -8.92
CA THR A 44 12.57 1.09 -9.37
C THR A 44 12.63 0.88 -10.86
N THR A 45 12.26 -0.32 -11.30
CA THR A 45 12.09 -0.67 -12.71
C THR A 45 10.81 -1.46 -12.88
N GLY A 46 10.15 -1.31 -14.02
CA GLY A 46 8.85 -1.93 -14.27
C GLY A 46 7.88 -0.96 -14.93
N ASN A 47 6.70 -1.45 -15.28
CA ASN A 47 5.68 -0.67 -15.99
C ASN A 47 4.56 -0.22 -15.05
N VAL A 48 4.92 0.45 -13.95
CA VAL A 48 3.97 1.02 -12.99
C VAL A 48 4.12 2.54 -13.03
N PRO A 49 3.15 3.28 -13.58
CA PRO A 49 3.27 4.73 -13.77
C PRO A 49 3.26 5.49 -12.44
N ASP A 50 3.79 6.72 -12.46
CA ASP A 50 3.75 7.68 -11.34
C ASP A 50 4.15 7.09 -9.98
N THR A 51 5.15 6.20 -9.99
CA THR A 51 5.54 5.41 -8.81
C THR A 51 6.84 5.91 -8.20
N THR A 52 6.79 6.20 -6.90
CA THR A 52 7.98 6.49 -6.09
C THR A 52 8.03 5.54 -4.91
N VAL A 53 9.22 4.97 -4.64
CA VAL A 53 9.43 4.03 -3.55
C VAL A 53 10.49 4.57 -2.61
N TRP A 54 10.20 4.48 -1.32
CA TRP A 54 11.15 4.74 -0.26
C TRP A 54 11.25 3.54 0.66
N GLN A 55 12.41 3.38 1.29
CA GLN A 55 12.62 2.47 2.40
C GLN A 55 12.93 3.27 3.66
N MET A 56 12.35 2.86 4.78
CA MET A 56 12.69 3.40 6.10
C MET A 56 12.67 2.24 7.09
N GLY A 57 13.83 1.90 7.66
CA GLY A 57 13.98 0.67 8.44
C GLY A 57 13.73 -0.58 7.59
N ASP A 58 12.86 -1.45 8.09
CA ASP A 58 12.45 -2.71 7.45
C ASP A 58 11.16 -2.59 6.61
N ASP A 59 10.69 -1.36 6.39
CA ASP A 59 9.47 -1.05 5.66
C ASP A 59 9.73 -0.36 4.33
N LEU A 60 8.94 -0.72 3.32
CA LEU A 60 8.80 -0.01 2.06
C LEU A 60 7.53 0.83 2.06
N TYR A 61 7.66 2.01 1.46
CA TYR A 61 6.63 3.00 1.26
C TYR A 61 6.50 3.26 -0.23
N ILE A 62 5.41 2.80 -0.86
CA ILE A 62 5.19 2.89 -2.30
C ILE A 62 4.07 3.87 -2.57
N ARG A 63 4.40 5.03 -3.14
CA ARG A 63 3.43 6.03 -3.62
C ARG A 63 3.17 5.82 -5.10
N THR A 64 1.94 5.51 -5.46
CA THR A 64 1.55 5.26 -6.86
C THR A 64 0.05 5.48 -7.06
N ARG A 65 -0.38 5.63 -8.31
CA ARG A 65 -1.80 5.61 -8.70
C ARG A 65 -2.32 4.22 -9.06
N ALA A 66 -1.43 3.22 -9.07
CA ALA A 66 -1.81 1.83 -9.33
C ALA A 66 -2.29 1.12 -8.04
N ASP A 67 -3.28 0.24 -8.18
CA ASP A 67 -3.72 -0.61 -7.07
C ASP A 67 -2.74 -1.77 -6.85
N ILE A 68 -2.36 -2.01 -5.59
CA ILE A 68 -1.50 -3.15 -5.24
C ILE A 68 -2.26 -4.47 -5.35
N ARG A 69 -1.56 -5.54 -5.74
CA ARG A 69 -2.08 -6.92 -5.81
C ARG A 69 -1.55 -7.82 -4.71
N ASP A 70 -0.39 -7.48 -4.18
CA ASP A 70 0.25 -8.21 -3.10
C ASP A 70 -0.27 -7.73 -1.73
N GLU A 71 0.12 -8.46 -0.69
CA GLU A 71 -0.19 -8.10 0.69
C GLU A 71 0.50 -6.80 1.12
N PHE A 72 -0.19 -6.03 1.96
CA PHE A 72 0.31 -4.78 2.52
C PHE A 72 -0.13 -4.65 3.98
N GLU A 73 0.64 -3.90 4.76
CA GLU A 73 0.34 -3.66 6.16
C GLU A 73 -0.58 -2.46 6.36
N SER A 74 -0.40 -1.40 5.57
CA SER A 74 -1.17 -0.17 5.70
C SER A 74 -1.30 0.56 4.37
N THR A 75 -2.37 1.34 4.24
CA THR A 75 -2.62 2.17 3.07
C THR A 75 -3.13 3.55 3.48
N LEU A 76 -2.72 4.57 2.72
CA LEU A 76 -3.29 5.91 2.79
C LEU A 76 -3.59 6.38 1.36
N SER A 77 -4.74 7.02 1.16
CA SER A 77 -5.17 7.46 -0.17
C SER A 77 -5.48 8.95 -0.15
N SER A 78 -5.11 9.62 -1.25
CA SER A 78 -5.43 11.02 -1.51
C SER A 78 -6.65 11.12 -2.43
N ALA A 79 -7.30 12.29 -2.43
CA ALA A 79 -8.47 12.56 -3.27
C ALA A 79 -8.14 12.58 -4.78
N ASP A 80 -6.86 12.72 -5.16
CA ASP A 80 -6.40 12.68 -6.55
C ASP A 80 -6.18 11.25 -7.09
N GLY A 81 -6.48 10.22 -6.30
CA GLY A 81 -6.29 8.82 -6.67
C GLY A 81 -4.86 8.30 -6.47
N THR A 82 -4.00 9.06 -5.80
CA THR A 82 -2.69 8.57 -5.37
C THR A 82 -2.84 7.77 -4.07
N HIS A 83 -2.24 6.59 -4.04
CA HIS A 83 -2.18 5.69 -2.91
C HIS A 83 -0.75 5.61 -2.38
N LEU A 84 -0.63 5.43 -1.08
CA LEU A 84 0.59 5.06 -0.39
C LEU A 84 0.38 3.68 0.23
N TRP A 85 1.24 2.73 -0.11
CA TRP A 85 1.25 1.37 0.43
C TRP A 85 2.45 1.19 1.34
N LYS A 86 2.24 0.69 2.57
CA LYS A 86 3.29 0.24 3.49
C LYS A 86 3.34 -1.29 3.48
N LEU A 87 4.52 -1.85 3.28
CA LEU A 87 4.75 -3.29 3.30
C LEU A 87 6.17 -3.59 3.80
N PRO A 88 6.45 -4.81 4.28
CA PRO A 88 7.82 -5.22 4.59
C PRO A 88 8.72 -5.12 3.34
N VAL A 89 10.02 -4.95 3.56
CA VAL A 89 11.01 -4.89 2.48
C VAL A 89 10.97 -6.14 1.61
N THR A 90 10.68 -5.93 0.32
CA THR A 90 10.60 -6.96 -0.71
C THR A 90 11.17 -6.45 -2.03
N PRO A 91 11.86 -7.29 -2.81
CA PRO A 91 12.46 -6.87 -4.07
C PRO A 91 11.47 -6.76 -5.25
N TYR A 92 10.27 -7.34 -5.11
CA TYR A 92 9.23 -7.39 -6.16
C TYR A 92 7.87 -7.09 -5.57
N VAL A 93 7.09 -6.22 -6.23
CA VAL A 93 5.70 -5.92 -5.85
C VAL A 93 4.82 -5.90 -7.10
N SER A 94 3.66 -6.54 -7.04
CA SER A 94 2.71 -6.63 -8.14
C SER A 94 1.62 -5.56 -8.03
N PHE A 95 1.36 -4.88 -9.14
CA PHE A 95 0.33 -3.84 -9.27
C PHE A 95 -0.66 -4.13 -10.39
N SER A 96 -1.85 -3.56 -10.26
CA SER A 96 -2.87 -3.46 -11.31
C SER A 96 -2.62 -2.20 -12.13
N VAL A 97 -2.25 -2.36 -13.40
CA VAL A 97 -2.13 -1.25 -14.34
C VAL A 97 -3.06 -1.51 -15.51
N MET A 98 -4.11 -0.69 -15.64
CA MET A 98 -5.13 -0.83 -16.69
C MET A 98 -5.76 -2.23 -16.76
N GLY A 99 -5.94 -2.89 -15.62
CA GLY A 99 -6.51 -4.24 -15.52
C GLY A 99 -5.52 -5.38 -15.74
N HIS A 100 -4.26 -5.08 -16.02
CA HIS A 100 -3.18 -6.07 -16.14
C HIS A 100 -2.27 -6.07 -14.92
N THR A 101 -1.71 -7.23 -14.58
CA THR A 101 -0.67 -7.32 -13.56
C THR A 101 0.66 -6.82 -14.11
N ALA A 102 1.24 -5.82 -13.45
CA ALA A 102 2.57 -5.30 -13.75
C ALA A 102 3.47 -5.47 -12.52
N ALA A 103 4.67 -6.01 -12.72
CA ALA A 103 5.66 -6.14 -11.66
C ALA A 103 6.48 -4.85 -11.53
N LEU A 104 6.71 -4.44 -10.30
CA LEU A 104 7.65 -3.39 -9.90
C LEU A 104 8.85 -4.06 -9.22
N ASN A 105 10.03 -3.92 -9.80
CA ASN A 105 11.27 -4.36 -9.18
C ASN A 105 11.86 -3.18 -8.41
N VAL A 106 12.21 -3.43 -7.15
CA VAL A 106 12.80 -2.44 -6.25
C VAL A 106 14.28 -2.78 -6.06
N ALA A 107 15.16 -1.83 -6.36
CA ALA A 107 16.60 -1.99 -6.13
C ALA A 107 16.89 -1.74 -4.64
N LEU A 108 16.89 -2.82 -3.86
CA LEU A 108 17.32 -2.82 -2.47
C LEU A 108 18.84 -2.59 -2.40
N GLU A 109 19.28 -1.70 -1.50
CA GLU A 109 20.70 -1.33 -1.31
C GLU A 109 21.19 -1.70 0.09
#